data_AF-A0A0M0G9Q0-F1
#
_entry.id   AF-A0A0M0G9Q0-F1
#
_cell.length_a   1.000
_cell.length_b   1.000
_cell.length_c   1.000
_cell.angle_alpha   90.00
_cell.angle_beta   90.00
_cell.angle_gamma   90.00
#
_symmetry.space_group_name_H-M   'P 1'
#
loop_
_entity.id
_entity.type
_entity.pdbx_description
1 polymer ?
#
loop_
_entity_poly.entity_id
_entity_poly.type
_entity_poly.pdbx_seq_one_letter_code
_entity_poly.pdbx_strand_id
1 'polypeptide(L)' 'MKIAYSETTAFGPSFKFEDVNVSDLKLTGSEIPENIGMGQNLHITAVLEEYNETSGLFIFKPISTEIR' A
#
# COMPACT_ATOMS: atom_id res chain seq x y z
N MET A 1 -15.88 1.82 11.56
CA MET A 1 -15.39 2.46 10.32
C MET A 1 -15.97 1.69 9.14
N LYS A 2 -16.79 2.32 8.29
CA LYS A 2 -17.48 1.67 7.16
C LYS A 2 -16.72 2.05 5.88
N ILE A 3 -16.13 1.08 5.20
CA ILE A 3 -15.38 1.28 3.95
C ILE A 3 -16.38 1.09 2.80
N ALA A 4 -16.47 2.03 1.86
CA ALA A 4 -17.36 1.90 0.70
C ALA A 4 -16.51 1.54 -0.52
N TYR A 5 -16.76 0.36 -1.11
CA TYR A 5 -16.09 -0.09 -2.32
C TYR A 5 -16.74 0.56 -3.56
N SER A 6 -15.93 1.10 -4.46
CA SER A 6 -16.35 1.58 -5.78
C SER A 6 -15.22 1.35 -6.80
N GLU A 7 -15.59 0.94 -8.01
CA GLU A 7 -14.66 0.62 -9.10
C GLU A 7 -13.99 1.84 -9.72
N THR A 8 -14.59 3.03 -9.54
CA THR A 8 -14.14 4.28 -10.17
C THR A 8 -13.75 5.36 -9.17
N THR A 9 -14.05 5.16 -7.89
CA THR A 9 -13.84 6.16 -6.85
C THR A 9 -13.37 5.49 -5.57
N ALA A 10 -12.19 5.87 -5.09
CA ALA A 10 -11.67 5.39 -3.82
C ALA A 10 -12.39 6.12 -2.66
N PHE A 11 -13.39 5.47 -2.05
CA PHE A 11 -14.04 5.94 -0.83
C PHE A 11 -13.53 5.15 0.37
N GLY A 12 -12.35 5.52 0.88
CA GLY A 12 -11.72 4.83 1.99
C GLY A 12 -10.59 5.64 2.63
N PRO A 13 -10.06 5.14 3.75
CA PRO A 13 -8.83 5.69 4.33
C PRO A 13 -7.71 5.69 3.29
N SER A 14 -6.90 6.74 3.31
CA SER A 14 -5.70 6.80 2.49
C SER A 14 -4.55 6.13 3.23
N PHE A 15 -3.80 5.31 2.51
CA PHE A 15 -2.69 4.53 3.02
C PHE A 15 -1.42 4.92 2.24
N LYS A 16 -0.29 5.04 2.94
CA LYS A 16 1.00 5.40 2.32
C LYS A 16 2.16 4.63 2.96
N PHE A 17 3.15 4.30 2.15
CA PHE A 17 4.52 4.06 2.60
C PHE A 17 5.33 5.34 2.39
N GLU A 18 6.07 5.75 3.41
CA GLU A 18 6.91 6.95 3.37
C GLU A 18 8.37 6.55 3.48
N ASP A 19 9.23 7.19 2.66
CA ASP A 19 10.67 6.90 2.62
C ASP A 19 11.02 5.42 2.36
N VAL A 20 10.23 4.74 1.53
CA VAL A 20 10.38 3.33 1.15
C VAL A 20 10.62 3.23 -0.36
N ASN A 21 11.71 2.60 -0.78
CA ASN A 21 11.96 2.26 -2.18
C ASN A 21 11.26 0.94 -2.57
N VAL A 22 11.11 0.68 -3.87
CA VAL A 22 10.56 -0.60 -4.36
C VAL A 22 11.36 -1.80 -3.86
N SER A 23 12.69 -1.67 -3.73
CA SER A 23 13.55 -2.71 -3.16
C SER A 23 13.24 -3.02 -1.68
N ASP A 24 12.76 -2.03 -0.93
CA ASP A 24 12.45 -2.16 0.51
C ASP A 24 11.13 -2.91 0.75
N LEU A 25 10.26 -2.97 -0.26
CA LEU A 25 8.98 -3.70 -0.21
C LEU A 25 9.13 -5.23 -0.19
N LYS A 26 10.35 -5.72 -0.50
CA LYS A 26 10.67 -7.16 -0.58
C LYS A 26 9.64 -7.92 -1.42
N LEU A 27 9.45 -7.46 -2.66
CA LEU A 27 8.48 -8.02 -3.58
C LEU A 27 8.73 -9.53 -3.79
N THR A 28 7.67 -10.32 -3.66
CA THR A 28 7.66 -11.76 -3.94
C THR A 28 6.62 -12.09 -5.01
N GLY A 29 6.84 -13.16 -5.77
CA GLY A 29 5.93 -13.61 -6.82
C GLY A 29 6.68 -14.26 -7.98
N SER A 30 5.95 -14.69 -9.02
CA SER A 30 6.54 -15.31 -10.21
C SER A 30 7.19 -14.29 -11.16
N GLU A 31 6.69 -13.05 -11.18
CA GLU A 31 7.18 -11.96 -12.04
C GLU A 31 7.32 -10.68 -11.22
N ILE A 32 8.47 -10.52 -10.55
CA ILE A 32 8.76 -9.33 -9.74
C ILE A 32 9.13 -8.18 -10.68
N PRO A 33 8.34 -7.09 -10.74
CA PRO A 33 8.65 -5.97 -11.60
C PRO A 33 9.75 -5.09 -10.99
N GLU A 34 10.54 -4.42 -11.83
CA GLU A 34 11.51 -3.42 -11.36
C GLU A 34 10.83 -2.16 -10.79
N ASN A 35 9.62 -1.86 -11.24
CA ASN A 35 8.84 -0.69 -10.82
C ASN A 35 7.39 -1.08 -10.56
N ILE A 36 6.75 -0.38 -9.61
CA ILE A 36 5.31 -0.52 -9.36
C ILE A 36 4.55 0.62 -10.04
N GLY A 37 3.59 0.26 -10.88
CA GLY A 37 2.74 1.18 -11.63
C GLY A 37 1.32 1.29 -11.06
N MET A 38 0.59 2.32 -11.50
CA MET A 38 -0.84 2.45 -11.20
C MET A 38 -1.63 1.25 -11.74
N GLY A 39 -2.60 0.77 -10.96
CA GLY A 39 -3.48 -0.33 -11.35
C GLY A 39 -2.91 -1.74 -11.14
N GLN A 40 -1.69 -1.87 -10.63
CA GLN A 40 -1.15 -3.17 -10.24
C GLN A 40 -1.80 -3.67 -8.95
N ASN A 41 -2.14 -4.97 -8.94
CA ASN A 41 -2.69 -5.63 -7.78
C ASN A 41 -1.56 -6.14 -6.89
N LEU A 42 -1.60 -5.71 -5.63
CA LEU A 42 -0.61 -6.08 -4.62
C LEU A 42 -1.32 -6.65 -3.39
N HIS A 43 -0.68 -7.61 -2.75
CA HIS A 43 -1.05 -8.05 -1.42
C HIS A 43 0.05 -7.69 -0.43
N ILE A 44 -0.31 -6.85 0.55
CA ILE A 44 0.66 -6.21 1.43
C ILE A 44 0.36 -6.58 2.88
N THR A 45 1.39 -7.04 3.60
CA THR A 45 1.41 -7.12 5.05
C THR A 45 2.34 -6.05 5.60
N ALA A 46 1.82 -5.21 6.50
CA ALA A 46 2.54 -4.05 7.04
C ALA A 46 2.09 -3.73 8.49
N VAL A 47 2.91 -2.96 9.20
CA VAL A 47 2.60 -2.45 10.55
C VAL A 47 2.23 -0.98 10.44
N LEU A 48 1.17 -0.56 11.14
CA LEU A 48 0.82 0.86 11.25
C LEU A 48 1.90 1.58 12.08
N GLU A 49 2.54 2.58 11.49
CA GLU A 49 3.59 3.37 12.15
C GLU A 49 3.03 4.67 12.71
N GLU A 50 2.26 5.40 11.90
CA GLU A 50 1.66 6.68 12.28
C GLU A 50 0.27 6.86 11.65
N TYR A 51 -0.60 7.57 12.36
CA TYR A 51 -1.82 8.14 11.80
C TYR A 51 -1.75 9.67 11.87
N ASN A 52 -1.75 10.32 10.71
CA ASN A 52 -1.77 11.77 10.61
C ASN A 52 -3.23 12.26 10.66
N GLU A 53 -3.68 12.73 11.82
CA GLU A 53 -5.07 13.17 12.03
C GLU A 53 -5.49 14.35 11.14
N THR A 54 -4.54 15.21 10.76
CA THR A 54 -4.82 16.40 9.94
C THR A 54 -5.19 16.02 8.51
N SER A 55 -4.50 15.02 7.95
CA SER A 55 -4.74 14.53 6.58
C SER A 55 -5.63 13.29 6.51
N GLY A 56 -5.82 12.59 7.63
CA GLY A 56 -6.47 11.28 7.67
C GLY A 56 -5.64 10.16 7.05
N LEU A 57 -4.33 10.34 6.90
CA LEU A 57 -3.42 9.39 6.27
C LEU A 57 -2.87 8.38 7.29
N PHE A 58 -2.90 7.10 6.94
CA PHE A 58 -2.20 6.07 7.69
C PHE A 58 -0.87 5.76 7.01
N ILE A 59 0.21 5.89 7.76
CA ILE A 59 1.57 5.62 7.32
C ILE A 59 1.96 4.25 7.86
N PHE A 60 2.37 3.37 6.96
CA PHE A 60 2.74 2.00 7.29
C PHE A 60 4.23 1.75 7.08
N LYS A 61 4.73 0.72 7.76
CA LYS A 61 6.02 0.11 7.50
C LYS A 61 5.84 -1.27 6.88
N PRO A 62 6.38 -1.55 5.68
CA PRO A 62 6.17 -2.82 4.99
C PRO A 62 6.87 -3.98 5.71
N ILE A 63 6.19 -5.13 5.83
CA ILE A 63 6.79 -6.41 6.26
C ILE A 63 7.06 -7.29 5.02
N SER A 64 6.04 -7.45 4.16
CA SER A 64 6.12 -8.22 2.93
C SER A 64 5.09 -7.77 1.91
N THR A 65 5.44 -7.83 0.63
CA THR A 65 4.56 -7.49 -0.48
C THR A 65 4.60 -8.55 -1.56
N GLU A 66 3.43 -9.01 -1.99
CA GLU A 66 3.25 -10.03 -3.03
C GLU A 66 2.60 -9.40 -4.27
N ILE A 67 3.17 -9.67 -5.45
CA ILE A 67 2.57 -9.33 -6.74
C ILE A 67 1.45 -10.33 -7.05
N ARG A 68 0.28 -9.84 -7.48
CA ARG A 68 -0.88 -10.66 -7.83
C ARG A 68 -1.37 -10.45 -9.25
#